data_AF-A0A8W8IST9-F1
#
_entry.id   AF-A0A8W8IST9-F1
#
_cell.length_a   1.000
_cell.length_b   1.000
_cell.length_c   1.000
_cell.angle_alpha   90.00
_cell.angle_beta   90.00
_cell.angle_gamma   90.00
#
_symmetry.space_group_name_H-M   'P 1'
#
loop_
_entity.id
_entity.type
_entity.pdbx_description
1 polymer ?
#
loop_
_entity_poly.entity_id
_entity_poly.type
_entity_poly.pdbx_seq_one_letter_code
_entity_poly.pdbx_strand_id
1 'polypeptide(L)'
;REALNLQKKMAAELDDMDFGLEIFKKKEKVSELETSDGKIKKDLSKLSKKEKLQLLKKDSPEMLPLIEDFKSIMTEAKDVFVPLSRLVKDGTISGKAADYIQCKLQLSLNYCTNISFYMMLKAKKVPVQNHPVIKRLVQYRNLMKQLEPADIQLQEEIQDILSKIRNGEAICMEEPKQSSTFIRRKSSKTLRKKAEERKISEMMSSSDEEEEEVPSKKSKRENQRYETEDEKAALAYYEMMKKGRNSDEENEEVDEDESIGDTLNPEQEDEEEEGGKRAITYQIEKNKGLTPHKKKELRNPRVKHRMKFRKAKIRRRGQVREVRTETSRYGGEISGIRSGIKRGIKMKA
;
A
#
# COMPACT_ATOMS: atom_id res chain seq x y z
N ARG A 1 2.90 -5.43 -20.00
CA ARG A 1 1.75 -5.23 -19.08
C ARG A 1 2.17 -5.68 -17.70
N GLU A 2 2.45 -6.97 -17.52
CA GLU A 2 3.10 -7.57 -16.34
C GLU A 2 4.13 -6.68 -15.62
N ALA A 3 5.17 -6.18 -16.29
CA ALA A 3 6.16 -5.27 -15.68
C ALA A 3 5.58 -3.96 -15.08
N LEU A 4 4.49 -3.41 -15.64
CA LEU A 4 3.78 -2.24 -15.06
C LEU A 4 2.91 -2.64 -13.86
N ASN A 5 2.35 -3.86 -13.87
CA ASN A 5 1.63 -4.38 -12.71
C ASN A 5 2.61 -4.69 -11.57
N LEU A 6 3.78 -5.27 -11.87
CA LEU A 6 4.87 -5.48 -10.91
C LEU A 6 5.36 -4.15 -10.33
N GLN A 7 5.58 -3.13 -11.18
CA GLN A 7 5.98 -1.79 -10.72
C GLN A 7 4.89 -1.10 -9.86
N LYS A 8 3.60 -1.32 -10.16
CA LYS A 8 2.50 -0.88 -9.29
C LYS A 8 2.43 -1.65 -7.97
N LYS A 9 2.61 -2.97 -7.99
CA LYS A 9 2.58 -3.81 -6.78
C LYS A 9 3.75 -3.47 -5.86
N MET A 10 4.96 -3.37 -6.39
CA MET A 10 6.12 -2.81 -5.66
C MET A 10 5.85 -1.40 -5.11
N ALA A 11 5.18 -0.52 -5.85
CA ALA A 11 4.85 0.82 -5.38
C ALA A 11 3.75 0.87 -4.30
N ALA A 12 2.96 -0.21 -4.14
CA ALA A 12 1.99 -0.38 -3.06
C ALA A 12 2.60 -1.13 -1.85
N GLU A 13 3.58 -2.00 -2.09
CA GLU A 13 4.37 -2.74 -1.08
C GLU A 13 5.46 -1.89 -0.41
N LEU A 14 5.77 -0.69 -0.92
CA LEU A 14 6.65 0.28 -0.27
C LEU A 14 6.00 0.83 1.02
N ASP A 15 6.45 0.32 2.16
CA ASP A 15 6.01 0.75 3.49
C ASP A 15 6.72 2.05 3.94
N ASP A 16 6.25 2.69 5.01
CA ASP A 16 6.81 3.94 5.58
C ASP A 16 8.34 3.84 5.83
N MET A 17 8.87 2.62 6.04
CA MET A 17 10.30 2.39 6.28
C MET A 17 11.20 2.69 5.07
N ASP A 18 10.75 2.45 3.84
CA ASP A 18 11.59 2.56 2.63
C ASP A 18 11.74 4.00 2.13
N PHE A 19 10.87 4.91 2.56
CA PHE A 19 10.91 6.33 2.21
C PHE A 19 11.88 7.16 3.08
N GLY A 20 12.69 6.53 3.91
CA GLY A 20 13.64 7.22 4.79
C GLY A 20 13.01 7.89 6.01
N LEU A 21 11.80 7.46 6.42
CA LEU A 21 11.09 7.98 7.60
C LEU A 21 11.69 7.52 8.94
N GLU A 22 12.98 7.19 8.96
CA GLU A 22 13.82 6.94 10.15
C GLU A 22 13.69 8.04 11.21
N ILE A 23 13.52 9.29 10.78
CA ILE A 23 13.40 10.47 11.64
C ILE A 23 12.05 10.45 12.40
N PHE A 24 10.99 9.93 11.77
CA PHE A 24 9.64 9.81 12.34
C PHE A 24 9.48 8.54 13.19
N LYS A 25 10.43 7.59 13.13
CA LYS A 25 10.34 6.31 13.86
C LYS A 25 10.16 6.53 15.36
N LYS A 26 9.17 5.84 15.90
CA LYS A 26 8.77 5.83 17.30
C LYS A 26 9.88 5.20 18.17
N LYS A 27 10.67 6.03 18.84
CA LYS A 27 11.56 5.55 19.92
C LYS A 27 10.73 4.82 20.98
N GLU A 28 11.28 3.70 21.48
CA GLU A 28 10.57 2.81 22.40
C GLU A 28 10.18 3.50 23.71
N LYS A 29 9.12 3.00 24.36
CA LYS A 29 8.62 3.54 25.62
C LYS A 29 9.62 3.29 26.76
N VAL A 30 10.49 4.26 27.02
CA VAL A 30 11.17 4.35 28.32
C VAL A 30 10.17 4.92 29.33
N SER A 31 9.63 4.03 30.16
CA SER A 31 8.81 4.28 31.36
C SER A 31 7.58 5.20 31.18
N GLU A 32 6.39 4.62 31.34
CA GLU A 32 5.17 5.42 31.52
C GLU A 32 5.19 6.08 32.90
N LEU A 33 5.34 7.41 32.91
CA LEU A 33 4.89 8.25 34.02
C LEU A 33 3.50 8.76 33.67
N GLU A 34 2.47 8.17 34.30
CA GLU A 34 1.12 8.71 34.25
C GLU A 34 1.14 10.16 34.73
N THR A 35 0.82 11.08 33.83
CA THR A 35 0.60 12.49 34.17
C THR A 35 -0.89 12.74 34.12
N SER A 36 -1.51 12.73 35.30
CA SER A 36 -2.87 13.20 35.57
C SER A 36 -3.10 14.62 35.01
N ASP A 37 -4.35 15.07 34.93
CA ASP A 37 -4.80 16.33 34.31
C ASP A 37 -4.30 17.65 34.95
N GLY A 38 -2.99 17.80 35.05
CA GLY A 38 -2.27 19.00 35.44
C GLY A 38 -1.31 19.39 34.32
N LYS A 39 -1.76 20.28 33.41
CA LYS A 39 -0.91 20.88 32.37
C LYS A 39 0.09 21.86 32.99
N ILE A 40 1.11 21.34 33.68
CA ILE A 40 2.23 22.12 34.23
C ILE A 40 2.85 22.90 33.07
N LYS A 41 2.72 24.22 33.10
CA LYS A 41 3.41 25.13 32.19
C LYS A 41 4.90 25.04 32.50
N LYS A 42 5.64 24.22 31.74
CA LYS A 42 7.11 24.24 31.75
C LYS A 42 7.56 25.64 31.34
N ASP A 43 8.00 26.44 32.31
CA ASP A 43 8.39 27.83 32.08
C ASP A 43 9.74 27.92 31.35
N LEU A 44 9.66 28.05 30.03
CA LEU A 44 10.83 28.12 29.15
C LEU A 44 11.57 29.47 29.25
N SER A 45 11.11 30.44 30.04
CA SER A 45 11.73 31.77 30.15
C SER A 45 13.21 31.67 30.54
N LYS A 46 13.53 30.91 31.59
CA LYS A 46 14.88 30.81 32.21
C LYS A 46 15.91 29.99 31.43
N LEU A 47 15.51 29.19 30.43
CA LEU A 47 16.43 28.37 29.63
C LEU A 47 17.18 29.18 28.56
N SER A 48 18.44 28.85 28.31
CA SER A 48 19.24 29.49 27.25
C SER A 48 18.76 29.12 25.85
N LYS A 49 19.19 29.88 24.83
CA LYS A 49 18.90 29.57 23.41
C LYS A 49 19.43 28.18 23.00
N LYS A 50 20.54 27.72 23.59
CA LYS A 50 21.13 26.40 23.28
C LYS A 50 20.30 25.25 23.86
N GLU A 51 19.91 25.33 25.13
CA GLU A 51 19.09 24.31 25.80
C GLU A 51 17.68 24.23 25.20
N LYS A 52 17.08 25.39 24.84
CA LYS A 52 15.82 25.46 24.09
C LYS A 52 15.89 24.67 22.78
N LEU A 53 17.00 24.79 22.04
CA LEU A 53 17.21 24.09 20.76
C LEU A 53 17.51 22.59 20.97
N GLN A 54 18.18 22.21 22.06
CA GLN A 54 18.36 20.80 22.44
C GLN A 54 17.04 20.12 22.84
N LEU A 55 16.21 20.79 23.64
CA LEU A 55 14.87 20.32 24.00
C LEU A 55 14.00 20.16 22.75
N LEU A 56 14.05 21.13 21.84
CA LEU A 56 13.33 21.08 20.56
C LEU A 56 13.77 19.91 19.67
N LYS A 57 15.07 19.63 19.58
CA LYS A 57 15.60 18.43 18.89
C LYS A 57 15.15 17.11 19.54
N LYS A 58 14.88 17.10 20.86
CA LYS A 58 14.39 15.93 21.59
C LYS A 58 12.87 15.71 21.40
N ASP A 59 12.08 16.78 21.42
CA ASP A 59 10.61 16.73 21.32
C ASP A 59 10.09 16.69 19.87
N SER A 60 10.93 17.08 18.90
CA SER A 60 10.64 17.03 17.45
C SER A 60 11.92 17.17 16.60
N PRO A 61 12.65 16.07 16.29
CA PRO A 61 13.82 16.14 15.41
C PRO A 61 13.47 16.69 14.02
N GLU A 62 12.30 16.28 13.49
CA GLU A 62 11.71 16.73 12.21
C GLU A 62 11.62 18.24 12.01
N MET A 63 11.45 19.01 13.08
CA MET A 63 11.04 20.40 12.94
C MET A 63 12.18 21.27 12.35
N LEU A 64 13.42 20.80 12.39
CA LEU A 64 14.55 21.51 11.79
C LEU A 64 14.64 21.33 10.27
N PRO A 65 14.70 20.11 9.69
CA PRO A 65 14.65 19.94 8.23
C PRO A 65 13.37 20.55 7.64
N LEU A 66 12.21 20.42 8.29
CA LEU A 66 10.98 21.06 7.81
C LEU A 66 11.03 22.61 7.83
N ILE A 67 11.87 23.24 8.65
CA ILE A 67 12.13 24.70 8.57
C ILE A 67 13.05 25.04 7.38
N GLU A 68 13.96 24.14 7.04
CA GLU A 68 14.93 24.31 5.95
C GLU A 68 14.25 24.12 4.58
N ASP A 69 13.52 23.00 4.41
CA ASP A 69 12.60 22.72 3.31
C ASP A 69 11.63 23.89 3.06
N PHE A 70 10.99 24.40 4.11
CA PHE A 70 10.05 25.51 3.99
C PHE A 70 10.72 26.77 3.45
N LYS A 71 11.97 27.07 3.86
CA LYS A 71 12.68 28.25 3.39
C LYS A 71 13.10 28.12 1.95
N SER A 72 13.73 27.00 1.57
CA SER A 72 14.22 26.79 0.20
C SER A 72 13.07 26.83 -0.81
N ILE A 73 11.97 26.12 -0.53
CA ILE A 73 10.79 26.07 -1.39
C ILE A 73 10.04 27.41 -1.42
N MET A 74 10.03 28.18 -0.32
CA MET A 74 9.48 29.55 -0.34
C MET A 74 10.35 30.54 -1.13
N THR A 75 11.68 30.41 -1.12
CA THR A 75 12.55 31.22 -1.99
C THR A 75 12.41 30.83 -3.46
N GLU A 76 12.40 29.53 -3.77
CA GLU A 76 12.18 28.99 -5.13
C GLU A 76 10.82 29.46 -5.69
N ALA A 77 9.73 29.26 -4.93
CA ALA A 77 8.40 29.69 -5.33
C ALA A 77 8.31 31.21 -5.58
N LYS A 78 8.97 32.03 -4.75
CA LYS A 78 8.93 33.49 -4.85
C LYS A 78 9.80 34.04 -5.98
N ASP A 79 11.02 33.51 -6.14
CA ASP A 79 12.05 34.12 -6.99
C ASP A 79 12.10 33.48 -8.39
N VAL A 80 11.54 32.26 -8.57
CA VAL A 80 11.37 31.56 -9.86
C VAL A 80 9.90 31.54 -10.29
N PHE A 81 9.03 30.88 -9.53
CA PHE A 81 7.70 30.50 -10.04
C PHE A 81 6.64 31.62 -9.98
N VAL A 82 6.73 32.57 -9.04
CA VAL A 82 5.84 33.74 -9.02
C VAL A 82 6.04 34.67 -10.23
N PRO A 83 7.28 35.00 -10.66
CA PRO A 83 7.52 35.68 -11.95
C PRO A 83 6.94 34.91 -13.15
N LEU A 84 7.23 33.61 -13.28
CA LEU A 84 6.74 32.79 -14.38
C LEU A 84 5.20 32.67 -14.39
N SER A 85 4.57 32.58 -13.22
CA SER A 85 3.11 32.54 -13.07
C SER A 85 2.42 33.85 -13.48
N ARG A 86 3.14 34.98 -13.55
CA ARG A 86 2.63 36.21 -14.17
C ARG A 86 2.61 36.07 -15.69
N LEU A 87 3.73 35.71 -16.31
CA LEU A 87 3.83 35.49 -17.77
C LEU A 87 2.83 34.45 -18.30
N VAL A 88 2.48 33.44 -17.50
CA VAL A 88 1.41 32.48 -17.81
C VAL A 88 0.01 33.11 -17.81
N LYS A 89 -0.25 34.09 -16.94
CA LYS A 89 -1.52 34.86 -16.91
C LYS A 89 -1.56 35.96 -17.95
N ASP A 90 -0.41 36.53 -18.28
CA ASP A 90 -0.21 37.53 -19.34
C ASP A 90 -0.27 36.90 -20.75
N GLY A 91 -0.37 35.56 -20.85
CA GLY A 91 -0.55 34.79 -22.08
C GLY A 91 0.74 34.41 -22.80
N THR A 92 1.88 34.95 -22.38
CA THR A 92 3.21 34.77 -23.00
C THR A 92 3.72 33.33 -22.95
N ILE A 93 3.35 32.56 -21.92
CA ILE A 93 3.68 31.14 -21.77
C ILE A 93 2.37 30.35 -21.78
N SER A 94 2.23 29.40 -22.73
CA SER A 94 0.99 28.68 -22.99
C SER A 94 1.21 27.16 -23.15
N GLY A 95 0.14 26.39 -23.04
CA GLY A 95 0.15 24.92 -23.10
C GLY A 95 0.91 24.27 -21.92
N LYS A 96 1.53 23.12 -22.18
CA LYS A 96 2.10 22.23 -21.15
C LYS A 96 3.11 22.89 -20.20
N ALA A 97 3.86 23.90 -20.68
CA ALA A 97 4.78 24.67 -19.84
C ALA A 97 4.01 25.50 -18.78
N ALA A 98 2.90 26.12 -19.17
CA ALA A 98 2.00 26.82 -18.25
C ALA A 98 1.37 25.87 -17.23
N ASP A 99 0.91 24.70 -17.67
CA ASP A 99 0.36 23.66 -16.80
C ASP A 99 1.39 23.19 -15.75
N TYR A 100 2.63 22.94 -16.17
CA TYR A 100 3.74 22.59 -15.29
C TYR A 100 4.07 23.72 -14.29
N ILE A 101 4.22 24.97 -14.75
CA ILE A 101 4.49 26.13 -13.88
C ILE A 101 3.39 26.30 -12.82
N GLN A 102 2.12 26.17 -13.21
CA GLN A 102 0.99 26.25 -12.28
C GLN A 102 1.00 25.07 -11.30
N CYS A 103 1.21 23.84 -11.79
CA CYS A 103 1.25 22.63 -10.96
C CYS A 103 2.39 22.69 -9.93
N LYS A 104 3.63 22.99 -10.36
CA LYS A 104 4.81 23.16 -9.49
C LYS A 104 4.59 24.23 -8.43
N LEU A 105 4.06 25.40 -8.81
CA LEU A 105 3.74 26.47 -7.86
C LEU A 105 2.65 26.05 -6.85
N GLN A 106 1.56 25.42 -7.31
CA GLN A 106 0.51 24.90 -6.42
C GLN A 106 1.05 23.82 -5.47
N LEU A 107 1.90 22.91 -5.96
CA LEU A 107 2.48 21.82 -5.18
C LEU A 107 3.39 22.35 -4.05
N SER A 108 4.29 23.27 -4.40
CA SER A 108 5.15 23.97 -3.44
C SER A 108 4.35 24.75 -2.39
N LEU A 109 3.34 25.54 -2.80
CA LEU A 109 2.49 26.29 -1.86
C LEU A 109 1.68 25.36 -0.94
N ASN A 110 1.18 24.23 -1.45
CA ASN A 110 0.45 23.24 -0.64
C ASN A 110 1.38 22.55 0.38
N TYR A 111 2.61 22.19 0.00
CA TYR A 111 3.60 21.65 0.93
C TYR A 111 3.94 22.66 2.04
N CYS A 112 4.28 23.91 1.66
CA CYS A 112 4.54 25.00 2.61
C CYS A 112 3.35 25.29 3.54
N THR A 113 2.11 25.18 3.06
CA THR A 113 0.89 25.32 3.87
C THR A 113 0.78 24.19 4.91
N ASN A 114 1.05 22.94 4.51
CA ASN A 114 1.02 21.79 5.42
C ASN A 114 2.16 21.84 6.45
N ILE A 115 3.34 22.34 6.08
CA ILE A 115 4.44 22.61 7.02
C ILE A 115 4.03 23.69 8.04
N SER A 116 3.45 24.79 7.58
CA SER A 116 2.97 25.88 8.45
C SER A 116 1.92 25.39 9.46
N PHE A 117 1.03 24.50 9.00
CA PHE A 117 0.03 23.86 9.85
C PHE A 117 0.66 22.87 10.86
N TYR A 118 1.67 22.08 10.46
CA TYR A 118 2.46 21.24 11.39
C TYR A 118 3.14 22.09 12.48
N MET A 119 3.75 23.22 12.10
CA MET A 119 4.36 24.18 13.04
C MET A 119 3.32 24.76 14.01
N MET A 120 2.12 25.12 13.53
CA MET A 120 1.03 25.57 14.39
C MET A 120 0.61 24.50 15.40
N LEU A 121 0.49 23.23 15.01
CA LEU A 121 0.15 22.14 15.93
C LEU A 121 1.22 21.94 17.01
N LYS A 122 2.51 21.99 16.64
CA LYS A 122 3.62 21.95 17.60
C LYS A 122 3.62 23.16 18.55
N ALA A 123 3.36 24.37 18.04
CA ALA A 123 3.23 25.57 18.87
C ALA A 123 2.05 25.49 19.86
N LYS A 124 0.91 24.93 19.44
CA LYS A 124 -0.26 24.62 20.29
C LYS A 124 -0.06 23.42 21.22
N LYS A 125 1.11 22.75 21.17
CA LYS A 125 1.47 21.54 21.94
C LYS A 125 0.50 20.37 21.75
N VAL A 126 -0.06 20.24 20.55
CA VAL A 126 -0.90 19.10 20.16
C VAL A 126 0.00 17.90 19.80
N PRO A 127 -0.31 16.66 20.24
CA PRO A 127 0.43 15.47 19.82
C PRO A 127 0.21 15.21 18.31
N VAL A 128 1.27 15.37 17.52
CA VAL A 128 1.19 15.32 16.04
C VAL A 128 1.35 13.90 15.47
N GLN A 129 1.81 12.93 16.28
CA GLN A 129 2.17 11.57 15.84
C GLN A 129 1.07 10.84 15.06
N ASN A 130 -0.19 11.02 15.46
CA ASN A 130 -1.35 10.38 14.81
C ASN A 130 -2.13 11.36 13.92
N HIS A 131 -1.58 12.56 13.64
CA HIS A 131 -2.30 13.60 12.90
C HIS A 131 -2.09 13.44 11.37
N PRO A 132 -3.13 13.51 10.53
CA PRO A 132 -3.03 13.27 9.08
C PRO A 132 -2.10 14.24 8.33
N VAL A 133 -1.66 15.33 8.96
CA VAL A 133 -0.63 16.23 8.41
C VAL A 133 0.68 15.51 8.10
N ILE A 134 1.07 14.50 8.89
CA ILE A 134 2.32 13.75 8.62
C ILE A 134 2.17 12.98 7.31
N LYS A 135 1.07 12.23 7.14
CA LYS A 135 0.76 11.53 5.89
C LYS A 135 0.69 12.49 4.69
N ARG A 136 0.10 13.68 4.87
CA ARG A 136 0.04 14.72 3.83
C ARG A 136 1.42 15.28 3.46
N LEU A 137 2.30 15.55 4.43
CA LEU A 137 3.67 15.99 4.18
C LEU A 137 4.47 14.95 3.38
N VAL A 138 4.34 13.66 3.71
CA VAL A 138 4.97 12.57 2.95
C VAL A 138 4.39 12.48 1.52
N GLN A 139 3.07 12.58 1.37
CA GLN A 139 2.42 12.61 0.05
C GLN A 139 2.94 13.76 -0.83
N TYR A 140 3.04 14.99 -0.29
CA TYR A 140 3.59 16.12 -1.04
C TYR A 140 5.07 15.96 -1.37
N ARG A 141 5.89 15.39 -0.47
CA ARG A 141 7.30 15.10 -0.74
C ARG A 141 7.46 14.05 -1.85
N ASN A 142 6.62 13.02 -1.87
CA ASN A 142 6.62 12.00 -2.91
C ASN A 142 6.16 12.55 -4.27
N LEU A 143 5.18 13.46 -4.29
CA LEU A 143 4.75 14.17 -5.51
C LEU A 143 5.85 15.12 -6.04
N MET A 144 6.55 15.84 -5.16
CA MET A 144 7.72 16.64 -5.57
C MET A 144 8.82 15.77 -6.18
N LYS A 145 9.12 14.62 -5.56
CA LYS A 145 10.10 13.65 -6.10
C LYS A 145 9.71 13.06 -7.46
N GLN A 146 8.41 12.87 -7.71
CA GLN A 146 7.91 12.46 -9.03
C GLN A 146 8.03 13.55 -10.10
N LEU A 147 8.21 14.82 -9.68
CA LEU A 147 8.34 15.98 -10.56
C LEU A 147 9.81 16.33 -10.87
N GLU A 148 10.77 15.90 -10.04
CA GLU A 148 12.22 16.06 -10.24
C GLU A 148 12.72 15.77 -11.68
N PRO A 149 12.25 14.72 -12.40
CA PRO A 149 12.71 14.46 -13.77
C PRO A 149 12.24 15.51 -14.79
N ALA A 150 11.11 16.17 -14.54
CA ALA A 150 10.64 17.28 -15.36
C ALA A 150 11.32 18.59 -14.94
N ASP A 151 11.55 18.79 -13.63
CA ASP A 151 12.32 19.92 -13.11
C ASP A 151 13.69 20.01 -13.81
N ILE A 152 14.45 18.92 -13.84
CA ILE A 152 15.77 18.84 -14.48
C ILE A 152 15.70 19.17 -15.98
N GLN A 153 14.67 18.72 -16.69
CA GLN A 153 14.52 18.96 -18.14
C GLN A 153 14.19 20.43 -18.47
N LEU A 154 13.40 21.10 -17.63
CA LEU A 154 13.00 22.50 -17.85
C LEU A 154 13.93 23.50 -17.14
N GLN A 155 14.90 23.04 -16.34
CA GLN A 155 15.73 23.92 -15.49
C GLN A 155 16.59 24.91 -16.27
N GLU A 156 17.05 24.53 -17.47
CA GLU A 156 17.80 25.41 -18.37
C GLU A 156 16.87 26.45 -19.03
N GLU A 157 15.75 26.00 -19.62
CA GLU A 157 14.72 26.87 -20.22
C GLU A 157 14.18 27.91 -19.23
N ILE A 158 13.96 27.50 -17.97
CA ILE A 158 13.52 28.36 -16.88
C ILE A 158 14.56 29.43 -16.54
N GLN A 159 15.84 29.09 -16.50
CA GLN A 159 16.92 30.06 -16.24
C GLN A 159 17.07 31.05 -17.40
N ASP A 160 16.91 30.57 -18.63
CA ASP A 160 16.91 31.38 -19.84
C ASP A 160 15.75 32.39 -19.87
N ILE A 161 14.54 31.96 -19.48
CA ILE A 161 13.38 32.84 -19.37
C ILE A 161 13.59 33.85 -18.23
N LEU A 162 14.11 33.43 -17.07
CA LEU A 162 14.40 34.33 -15.94
C LEU A 162 15.48 35.37 -16.26
N SER A 163 16.48 35.05 -17.09
CA SER A 163 17.48 36.03 -17.53
C SER A 163 16.86 37.08 -18.44
N LYS A 164 16.03 36.67 -19.42
CA LYS A 164 15.26 37.56 -20.31
C LYS A 164 14.32 38.50 -19.53
N ILE A 165 13.63 37.98 -18.49
CA ILE A 165 12.83 38.79 -17.55
C ILE A 165 13.68 39.86 -16.86
N ARG A 166 14.89 39.51 -16.38
CA ARG A 166 15.79 40.44 -15.69
C ARG A 166 16.38 41.50 -16.62
N ASN A 167 16.59 41.16 -17.89
CA ASN A 167 17.07 42.08 -18.92
C ASN A 167 15.96 42.99 -19.49
N GLY A 168 14.68 42.67 -19.25
CA GLY A 168 13.53 43.39 -19.81
C GLY A 168 13.25 43.05 -21.28
N GLU A 169 13.71 41.91 -21.77
CA GLU A 169 13.56 41.49 -23.16
C GLU A 169 12.17 40.90 -23.44
N ALA A 170 11.65 41.13 -24.65
CA ALA A 170 10.37 40.58 -25.08
C ALA A 170 10.48 39.06 -25.30
N ILE A 171 9.74 38.28 -24.51
CA ILE A 171 9.76 36.82 -24.55
C ILE A 171 8.87 36.32 -25.70
N CYS A 172 9.40 36.42 -26.91
CA CYS A 172 8.79 35.86 -28.10
C CYS A 172 9.04 34.34 -28.15
N MET A 173 8.09 33.55 -27.68
CA MET A 173 8.00 32.15 -28.08
C MET A 173 7.62 32.13 -29.57
N GLU A 174 8.50 31.64 -30.46
CA GLU A 174 8.06 31.32 -31.82
C GLU A 174 6.97 30.25 -31.73
N GLU A 175 5.82 30.47 -32.37
CA GLU A 175 4.88 29.36 -32.57
C GLU A 175 5.59 28.22 -33.32
N PRO A 176 5.33 26.95 -32.97
CA PRO A 176 5.96 25.82 -33.63
C PRO A 176 5.54 25.78 -35.10
N LYS A 177 6.40 26.32 -35.97
CA LYS A 177 6.22 26.40 -37.42
C LYS A 177 5.71 25.07 -37.93
N GLN A 178 4.47 25.07 -38.44
CA GLN A 178 3.77 23.88 -38.93
C GLN A 178 4.46 23.37 -40.20
N SER A 179 5.57 22.65 -40.00
CA SER A 179 6.40 22.08 -41.06
C SER A 179 5.64 20.93 -41.71
N SER A 180 4.93 21.27 -42.78
CA SER A 180 3.99 20.43 -43.52
C SER A 180 4.69 19.33 -44.34
N THR A 181 5.44 18.45 -43.67
CA THR A 181 6.15 17.33 -44.29
C THR A 181 5.52 16.01 -43.83
N PHE A 182 4.43 15.61 -44.48
CA PHE A 182 3.72 14.35 -44.25
C PHE A 182 4.55 13.12 -44.67
N ILE A 183 5.64 12.81 -43.94
CA ILE A 183 6.35 11.53 -44.09
C ILE A 183 5.47 10.44 -43.49
N ARG A 184 4.63 9.85 -44.36
CA ARG A 184 3.66 8.79 -44.08
C ARG A 184 4.34 7.48 -43.69
N ARG A 185 4.95 7.43 -42.51
CA ARG A 185 5.49 6.20 -41.90
C ARG A 185 4.34 5.20 -41.64
N LYS A 186 4.18 4.26 -42.58
CA LYS A 186 3.22 3.14 -42.45
C LYS A 186 3.45 2.40 -41.13
N SER A 187 2.37 2.16 -40.39
CA SER A 187 2.41 1.49 -39.08
C SER A 187 2.80 0.01 -39.21
N SER A 188 4.05 -0.33 -38.93
CA SER A 188 4.61 -1.69 -38.95
C SER A 188 4.16 -2.56 -37.75
N LYS A 189 2.86 -2.58 -37.45
CA LYS A 189 2.27 -3.38 -36.35
C LYS A 189 1.33 -4.51 -36.80
N THR A 190 1.03 -4.64 -38.09
CA THR A 190 0.13 -5.68 -38.63
C THR A 190 0.84 -6.89 -39.27
N LEU A 191 2.17 -6.86 -39.41
CA LEU A 191 2.93 -7.91 -40.13
C LEU A 191 3.54 -9.01 -39.25
N ARG A 192 3.50 -8.90 -37.90
CA ARG A 192 4.02 -9.97 -37.02
C ARG A 192 3.01 -11.10 -36.77
N LYS A 193 1.78 -10.79 -36.36
CA LYS A 193 0.75 -11.83 -36.11
C LYS A 193 0.53 -12.77 -37.30
N LYS A 194 0.43 -12.20 -38.52
CA LYS A 194 0.22 -12.97 -39.77
C LYS A 194 1.42 -13.82 -40.23
N ALA A 195 2.56 -13.74 -39.54
CA ALA A 195 3.73 -14.58 -39.78
C ALA A 195 3.84 -15.75 -38.79
N GLU A 196 3.25 -15.61 -37.59
CA GLU A 196 3.21 -16.68 -36.57
C GLU A 196 2.09 -17.68 -36.89
N GLU A 197 0.90 -17.20 -37.27
CA GLU A 197 -0.25 -18.04 -37.67
C GLU A 197 0.10 -18.99 -38.84
N ARG A 198 0.89 -18.52 -39.81
CA ARG A 198 1.30 -19.33 -40.98
C ARG A 198 2.25 -20.47 -40.63
N LYS A 199 3.20 -20.23 -39.72
CA LYS A 199 4.16 -21.27 -39.28
C LYS A 199 3.50 -22.40 -38.50
N ILE A 200 2.33 -22.16 -37.91
CA ILE A 200 1.56 -23.18 -37.20
C ILE A 200 0.76 -24.03 -38.21
N SER A 201 0.12 -23.40 -39.21
CA SER A 201 -0.61 -24.14 -40.26
C SER A 201 0.30 -24.98 -41.16
N GLU A 202 1.52 -24.51 -41.44
CA GLU A 202 2.49 -25.17 -42.32
C GLU A 202 3.17 -26.39 -41.66
N MET A 203 2.94 -26.61 -40.36
CA MET A 203 3.52 -27.71 -39.57
C MET A 203 2.51 -28.84 -39.26
N MET A 204 1.29 -28.76 -39.80
CA MET A 204 0.20 -29.72 -39.57
C MET A 204 -0.35 -30.38 -40.86
N SER A 205 0.38 -30.31 -41.98
CA SER A 205 -0.16 -30.69 -43.31
C SER A 205 0.85 -31.43 -44.21
N SER A 206 1.52 -32.47 -43.70
CA SER A 206 2.20 -33.48 -44.53
C SER A 206 2.39 -34.81 -43.79
N SER A 207 1.61 -35.82 -44.15
CA SER A 207 1.77 -37.24 -43.81
C SER A 207 1.00 -38.05 -44.86
N ASP A 208 1.46 -39.27 -45.15
CA ASP A 208 1.08 -40.10 -46.31
C ASP A 208 1.56 -39.49 -47.66
N GLU A 209 2.30 -40.15 -48.57
CA GLU A 209 3.04 -41.43 -48.63
C GLU A 209 4.52 -41.11 -49.05
N GLU A 210 5.48 -41.97 -49.42
CA GLU A 210 5.58 -43.40 -49.78
C GLU A 210 6.98 -43.96 -49.34
N GLU A 211 7.70 -44.74 -50.16
CA GLU A 211 9.05 -45.33 -49.90
C GLU A 211 10.16 -44.57 -50.70
N GLU A 212 11.49 -44.82 -50.66
CA GLU A 212 12.30 -46.03 -50.40
C GLU A 212 13.78 -45.72 -49.99
N GLU A 213 14.55 -46.77 -49.63
CA GLU A 213 16.03 -46.88 -49.54
C GLU A 213 16.86 -46.18 -48.41
N VAL A 214 18.06 -46.72 -48.15
CA VAL A 214 18.86 -46.66 -46.90
C VAL A 214 20.35 -46.27 -47.17
N PRO A 215 21.32 -46.25 -46.21
CA PRO A 215 21.27 -46.11 -44.73
C PRO A 215 22.33 -45.11 -44.14
N SER A 216 22.09 -44.56 -42.93
CA SER A 216 23.20 -44.30 -41.98
C SER A 216 22.75 -44.32 -40.51
N LYS A 217 23.67 -44.61 -39.58
CA LYS A 217 23.35 -44.99 -38.17
C LYS A 217 23.58 -43.86 -37.17
N LYS A 218 22.56 -43.53 -36.36
CA LYS A 218 22.68 -43.15 -34.93
C LYS A 218 21.32 -43.16 -34.24
N SER A 219 21.19 -43.94 -33.17
CA SER A 219 19.92 -44.11 -32.45
C SER A 219 19.71 -43.05 -31.36
N LYS A 220 18.48 -42.53 -31.29
CA LYS A 220 17.88 -42.02 -30.05
C LYS A 220 16.60 -42.81 -29.80
N ARG A 221 16.51 -43.50 -28.67
CA ARG A 221 15.25 -44.05 -28.17
C ARG A 221 14.61 -43.01 -27.26
N GLU A 222 13.36 -42.67 -27.53
CA GLU A 222 12.55 -41.93 -26.56
C GLU A 222 12.07 -42.89 -25.48
N ASN A 223 12.61 -42.76 -24.28
CA ASN A 223 12.10 -43.46 -23.11
C ASN A 223 11.00 -42.63 -22.47
N GLN A 224 9.75 -42.78 -22.92
CA GLN A 224 8.60 -42.36 -22.13
C GLN A 224 8.57 -43.18 -20.83
N ARG A 225 8.93 -42.56 -19.70
CA ARG A 225 8.66 -43.12 -18.38
C ARG A 225 7.17 -42.97 -18.10
N TYR A 226 6.50 -44.08 -17.82
CA TYR A 226 5.20 -44.03 -17.16
C TYR A 226 5.39 -43.56 -15.72
N GLU A 227 4.82 -42.40 -15.39
CA GLU A 227 4.78 -41.89 -14.02
C GLU A 227 4.03 -42.87 -13.11
N THR A 228 4.65 -43.19 -11.97
CA THR A 228 4.09 -44.04 -10.94
C THR A 228 2.90 -43.38 -10.24
N GLU A 229 2.08 -44.18 -9.56
CA GLU A 229 0.89 -43.69 -8.87
C GLU A 229 1.25 -42.72 -7.72
N ASP A 230 2.38 -42.94 -7.05
CA ASP A 230 2.93 -42.04 -6.02
C ASP A 230 3.38 -40.68 -6.61
N GLU A 231 4.00 -40.67 -7.80
CA GLU A 231 4.39 -39.43 -8.49
C GLU A 231 3.16 -38.60 -8.87
N LYS A 232 2.09 -39.25 -9.36
CA LYS A 232 0.80 -38.60 -9.64
C LYS A 232 0.09 -38.12 -8.38
N ALA A 233 0.15 -38.88 -7.28
CA ALA A 233 -0.38 -38.46 -6.00
C ALA A 233 0.36 -37.23 -5.44
N ALA A 234 1.69 -37.16 -5.61
CA ALA A 234 2.49 -36.00 -5.23
C ALA A 234 2.16 -34.75 -6.07
N LEU A 235 1.98 -34.92 -7.39
CA LEU A 235 1.54 -33.83 -8.28
C LEU A 235 0.14 -33.33 -7.92
N ALA A 236 -0.82 -34.23 -7.69
CA ALA A 236 -2.18 -33.87 -7.27
C ALA A 236 -2.21 -33.16 -5.90
N TYR A 237 -1.38 -33.61 -4.94
CA TYR A 237 -1.21 -32.92 -3.66
C TYR A 237 -0.65 -31.51 -3.85
N TYR A 238 0.37 -31.33 -4.70
CA TYR A 238 0.96 -30.02 -4.98
C TYR A 238 -0.02 -29.08 -5.68
N GLU A 239 -0.81 -29.57 -6.64
CA GLU A 239 -1.85 -28.79 -7.30
C GLU A 239 -2.99 -28.42 -6.33
N MET A 240 -3.40 -29.33 -5.44
CA MET A 240 -4.37 -29.07 -4.38
C MET A 240 -3.85 -28.02 -3.39
N MET A 241 -2.57 -28.07 -3.01
CA MET A 241 -1.95 -27.09 -2.13
C MET A 241 -1.81 -25.71 -2.80
N LYS A 242 -1.53 -25.70 -4.12
CA LYS A 242 -1.55 -24.48 -4.94
C LYS A 242 -2.95 -23.89 -5.05
N LYS A 243 -3.97 -24.71 -5.30
CA LYS A 243 -5.39 -24.28 -5.31
C LYS A 243 -5.84 -23.76 -3.94
N GLY A 244 -5.37 -24.37 -2.85
CA GLY A 244 -5.57 -23.85 -1.49
C GLY A 244 -4.98 -22.45 -1.33
N ARG A 245 -3.72 -22.23 -1.72
CA ARG A 245 -3.12 -20.89 -1.73
C ARG A 245 -3.85 -19.91 -2.65
N ASN A 246 -4.22 -20.32 -3.86
CA ASN A 246 -5.01 -19.49 -4.76
C ASN A 246 -6.38 -19.14 -4.16
N SER A 247 -7.04 -20.05 -3.41
CA SER A 247 -8.30 -19.73 -2.73
C SER A 247 -8.11 -18.89 -1.47
N ASP A 248 -6.99 -19.03 -0.74
CA ASP A 248 -6.69 -18.15 0.39
C ASP A 248 -6.32 -16.74 -0.14
N GLU A 249 -5.56 -16.64 -1.24
CA GLU A 249 -5.25 -15.41 -1.96
C GLU A 249 -6.52 -14.77 -2.59
N GLU A 250 -7.44 -15.56 -3.16
CA GLU A 250 -8.74 -15.07 -3.65
C GLU A 250 -9.67 -14.63 -2.51
N ASN A 251 -9.63 -15.28 -1.33
CA ASN A 251 -10.39 -14.81 -0.16
C ASN A 251 -9.76 -13.56 0.48
N GLU A 252 -8.43 -13.43 0.51
CA GLU A 252 -7.77 -12.21 0.97
C GLU A 252 -7.99 -11.03 -0.02
N GLU A 253 -7.95 -11.27 -1.34
CA GLU A 253 -8.32 -10.25 -2.34
C GLU A 253 -9.82 -9.86 -2.25
N VAL A 254 -10.73 -10.79 -1.92
CA VAL A 254 -12.15 -10.48 -1.67
C VAL A 254 -12.37 -9.74 -0.33
N ASP A 255 -11.72 -10.15 0.76
CA ASP A 255 -11.81 -9.44 2.06
C ASP A 255 -11.21 -8.01 1.98
N GLU A 256 -10.23 -7.76 1.09
CA GLU A 256 -9.70 -6.41 0.85
C GLU A 256 -10.57 -5.56 -0.11
N ASP A 257 -11.08 -6.11 -1.22
CA ASP A 257 -11.96 -5.37 -2.14
C ASP A 257 -13.35 -5.07 -1.51
N GLU A 258 -13.95 -6.00 -0.74
CA GLU A 258 -15.17 -5.72 0.03
C GLU A 258 -14.95 -4.61 1.08
N SER A 259 -13.72 -4.45 1.59
CA SER A 259 -13.37 -3.41 2.58
C SER A 259 -13.21 -2.01 1.98
N ILE A 260 -13.16 -1.86 0.64
CA ILE A 260 -13.00 -0.57 -0.05
C ILE A 260 -14.26 -0.19 -0.85
N GLY A 261 -15.09 -1.17 -1.22
CA GLY A 261 -16.34 -0.97 -1.96
C GLY A 261 -17.45 -0.17 -1.25
N ASP A 262 -17.51 -0.14 0.08
CA ASP A 262 -18.57 0.55 0.87
C ASP A 262 -18.43 2.10 0.90
N THR A 263 -17.81 2.69 -0.11
CA THR A 263 -17.61 4.14 -0.21
C THR A 263 -18.65 4.77 -1.15
N LEU A 264 -19.81 5.13 -0.57
CA LEU A 264 -21.00 5.70 -1.24
C LEU A 264 -21.81 4.69 -2.07
N ASN A 265 -22.55 3.80 -1.39
CA ASN A 265 -23.80 3.29 -1.97
C ASN A 265 -24.92 4.33 -1.75
N PRO A 266 -25.53 4.90 -2.82
CA PRO A 266 -26.68 5.81 -2.69
C PRO A 266 -28.01 5.07 -2.44
N GLU A 267 -28.05 3.75 -2.63
CA GLU A 267 -29.27 2.90 -2.58
C GLU A 267 -29.75 2.62 -1.15
N GLN A 268 -29.67 3.63 -0.28
CA GLN A 268 -30.64 3.85 0.80
C GLN A 268 -31.47 5.10 0.45
N GLU A 269 -32.14 5.03 -0.70
CA GLU A 269 -33.51 5.49 -0.76
C GLU A 269 -34.27 4.71 0.32
N ASP A 270 -34.59 5.35 1.45
CA ASP A 270 -35.64 4.85 2.32
C ASP A 270 -36.89 4.63 1.44
N GLU A 271 -37.56 3.48 1.56
CA GLU A 271 -38.84 3.24 0.89
C GLU A 271 -39.91 4.17 1.50
N GLU A 272 -39.91 5.45 1.09
CA GLU A 272 -40.98 6.39 1.38
C GLU A 272 -42.24 5.93 0.64
N GLU A 273 -43.04 5.07 1.28
CA GLU A 273 -44.42 4.78 0.86
C GLU A 273 -45.15 6.10 0.62
N GLU A 274 -45.35 6.51 -0.64
CA GLU A 274 -45.92 7.82 -0.97
C GLU A 274 -47.34 7.97 -0.38
N GLY A 275 -47.46 8.77 0.67
CA GLY A 275 -48.69 8.97 1.45
C GLY A 275 -48.76 8.26 2.81
N GLY A 276 -47.74 7.47 3.16
CA GLY A 276 -47.63 6.78 4.45
C GLY A 276 -47.43 7.73 5.64
N LYS A 277 -47.95 7.35 6.81
CA LYS A 277 -47.59 8.02 8.08
C LYS A 277 -46.21 7.53 8.51
N ARG A 278 -45.24 8.45 8.66
CA ARG A 278 -43.87 8.15 9.11
C ARG A 278 -43.85 7.20 10.30
N ALA A 279 -43.29 6.00 10.09
CA ALA A 279 -43.18 4.97 11.09
C ALA A 279 -42.14 5.32 12.18
N ILE A 280 -42.26 4.73 13.36
CA ILE A 280 -41.26 4.84 14.41
C ILE A 280 -40.02 3.99 14.07
N THR A 281 -38.84 4.60 14.03
CA THR A 281 -37.60 3.86 13.72
C THR A 281 -37.22 2.92 14.86
N TYR A 282 -36.61 1.78 14.54
CA TYR A 282 -36.21 0.75 15.52
C TYR A 282 -35.29 1.29 16.65
N GLN A 283 -34.55 2.37 16.40
CA GLN A 283 -33.71 3.01 17.40
C GLN A 283 -34.56 3.68 18.49
N ILE A 284 -35.58 4.44 18.09
CA ILE A 284 -36.53 5.14 18.95
C ILE A 284 -37.50 4.13 19.60
N GLU A 285 -37.92 3.11 18.85
CA GLU A 285 -38.85 2.07 19.33
C GLU A 285 -38.23 1.19 20.43
N LYS A 286 -36.90 0.97 20.42
CA LYS A 286 -36.21 0.15 21.42
C LYS A 286 -35.36 0.91 22.45
N ASN A 287 -35.11 2.22 22.26
CA ASN A 287 -34.39 3.11 23.20
C ASN A 287 -33.14 2.50 23.88
N LYS A 288 -32.33 1.75 23.13
CA LYS A 288 -31.20 0.97 23.70
C LYS A 288 -29.99 1.82 24.11
N GLY A 289 -29.85 3.03 23.58
CA GLY A 289 -28.71 3.91 23.83
C GLY A 289 -27.34 3.32 23.45
N LEU A 290 -26.27 3.95 23.94
CA LEU A 290 -24.87 3.64 23.64
C LEU A 290 -24.37 2.38 24.39
N THR A 291 -25.03 1.24 24.22
CA THR A 291 -24.61 -0.03 24.84
C THR A 291 -23.43 -0.67 24.09
N PRO A 292 -22.41 -1.21 24.81
CA PRO A 292 -21.26 -1.85 24.16
C PRO A 292 -21.66 -3.16 23.47
N HIS A 293 -20.99 -3.48 22.35
CA HIS A 293 -21.29 -4.65 21.54
C HIS A 293 -21.13 -5.98 22.31
N LYS A 294 -22.20 -6.79 22.32
CA LYS A 294 -22.26 -8.10 23.01
C LYS A 294 -22.19 -9.24 21.99
N LYS A 295 -21.10 -10.03 22.07
CA LYS A 295 -20.83 -11.21 21.20
C LYS A 295 -22.05 -12.13 21.07
N LYS A 296 -22.30 -12.68 19.88
CA LYS A 296 -23.46 -13.54 19.57
C LYS A 296 -23.63 -14.72 20.59
N GLU A 297 -22.54 -15.36 21.03
CA GLU A 297 -22.55 -16.40 22.09
C GLU A 297 -23.25 -15.95 23.40
N LEU A 298 -23.18 -14.67 23.77
CA LEU A 298 -23.71 -14.14 25.03
C LEU A 298 -25.21 -13.83 24.99
N ARG A 299 -25.82 -13.77 23.80
CA ARG A 299 -27.27 -13.52 23.64
C ARG A 299 -28.12 -14.71 24.10
N ASN A 300 -27.56 -15.92 24.12
CA ASN A 300 -28.25 -17.14 24.53
C ASN A 300 -27.44 -17.86 25.65
N PRO A 301 -27.98 -18.02 26.87
CA PRO A 301 -27.25 -18.63 27.98
C PRO A 301 -26.86 -20.08 27.70
N ARG A 302 -27.74 -20.89 27.08
CA ARG A 302 -27.43 -22.29 26.74
C ARG A 302 -26.21 -22.39 25.81
N VAL A 303 -26.08 -21.49 24.84
CA VAL A 303 -24.92 -21.42 23.93
C VAL A 303 -23.65 -21.00 24.67
N LYS A 304 -23.73 -19.95 25.51
CA LYS A 304 -22.62 -19.51 26.39
C LYS A 304 -22.10 -20.65 27.27
N HIS A 305 -22.99 -21.39 27.93
CA HIS A 305 -22.61 -22.51 28.80
C HIS A 305 -22.06 -23.71 28.02
N ARG A 306 -22.65 -24.07 26.86
CA ARG A 306 -22.11 -25.10 25.94
C ARG A 306 -20.68 -24.77 25.50
N MET A 307 -20.42 -23.52 25.11
CA MET A 307 -19.08 -23.09 24.68
C MET A 307 -18.09 -22.97 25.85
N LYS A 308 -18.53 -22.55 27.04
CA LYS A 308 -17.71 -22.58 28.26
C LYS A 308 -17.27 -24.00 28.61
N PHE A 309 -18.20 -24.98 28.54
CA PHE A 309 -17.89 -26.40 28.77
C PHE A 309 -16.93 -26.97 27.73
N ARG A 310 -17.16 -26.72 26.42
CA ARG A 310 -16.25 -27.14 25.34
C ARG A 310 -14.83 -26.60 25.55
N LYS A 311 -14.69 -25.29 25.79
CA LYS A 311 -13.42 -24.62 26.06
C LYS A 311 -12.74 -25.17 27.34
N ALA A 312 -13.51 -25.55 28.36
CA ALA A 312 -12.98 -26.19 29.58
C ALA A 312 -12.49 -27.64 29.34
N LYS A 313 -13.23 -28.47 28.59
CA LYS A 313 -12.82 -29.86 28.28
C LYS A 313 -11.52 -29.88 27.44
N ILE A 314 -11.39 -28.97 26.47
CA ILE A 314 -10.15 -28.81 25.68
C ILE A 314 -8.97 -28.44 26.60
N ARG A 315 -9.13 -27.47 27.51
CA ARG A 315 -8.07 -27.10 28.46
C ARG A 315 -7.68 -28.26 29.39
N ARG A 316 -8.68 -29.01 29.90
CA ARG A 316 -8.44 -30.18 30.76
C ARG A 316 -7.58 -31.23 30.05
N ARG A 317 -7.86 -31.52 28.78
CA ARG A 317 -7.09 -32.47 27.95
C ARG A 317 -5.62 -32.07 27.75
N GLY A 318 -5.31 -30.77 27.77
CA GLY A 318 -3.93 -30.27 27.73
C GLY A 318 -3.17 -30.44 29.04
N GLN A 319 -3.85 -30.28 30.18
CA GLN A 319 -3.27 -30.41 31.53
C GLN A 319 -3.17 -31.87 31.99
N VAL A 320 -4.19 -32.68 31.73
CA VAL A 320 -4.30 -34.08 32.13
C VAL A 320 -4.79 -34.89 30.93
N ARG A 321 -4.02 -35.91 30.54
CA ARG A 321 -4.43 -36.84 29.48
C ARG A 321 -5.68 -37.60 29.94
N GLU A 322 -6.76 -37.56 29.16
CA GLU A 322 -7.91 -38.45 29.35
C GLU A 322 -7.47 -39.90 29.04
N VAL A 323 -8.07 -40.88 29.72
CA VAL A 323 -7.84 -42.31 29.44
C VAL A 323 -8.28 -42.62 28.02
N ARG A 324 -7.46 -43.33 27.26
CA ARG A 324 -7.78 -43.84 25.92
C ARG A 324 -8.22 -45.30 26.02
N THR A 325 -9.25 -45.67 25.27
CA THR A 325 -9.64 -47.07 25.04
C THR A 325 -9.09 -47.51 23.68
N GLU A 326 -8.47 -48.69 23.63
CA GLU A 326 -7.91 -49.24 22.39
C GLU A 326 -9.02 -49.90 21.56
N THR A 327 -9.58 -49.13 20.61
CA THR A 327 -10.59 -49.62 19.66
C THR A 327 -9.99 -50.29 18.42
N SER A 328 -8.65 -50.28 18.30
CA SER A 328 -7.89 -50.71 17.14
C SER A 328 -6.52 -51.21 17.61
N ARG A 329 -5.91 -52.13 16.86
CA ARG A 329 -4.59 -52.71 17.20
C ARG A 329 -3.52 -51.62 17.30
N TYR A 330 -2.65 -51.72 18.31
CA TYR A 330 -1.60 -50.74 18.58
C TYR A 330 -0.66 -50.53 17.39
N GLY A 331 -0.62 -49.28 16.89
CA GLY A 331 0.23 -48.84 15.77
C GLY A 331 1.37 -47.90 16.16
N GLY A 332 1.66 -47.74 17.47
CA GLY A 332 2.68 -46.82 17.96
C GLY A 332 2.13 -45.52 18.59
N GLU A 333 3.02 -44.78 19.26
CA GLU A 333 2.70 -43.50 19.91
C GLU A 333 2.68 -42.35 18.90
N ILE A 334 1.49 -42.03 18.37
CA ILE A 334 1.22 -40.98 17.36
C ILE A 334 1.85 -39.61 17.72
N SER A 335 1.98 -39.30 19.02
CA SER A 335 2.53 -38.02 19.49
C SER A 335 4.03 -38.06 19.86
N GLY A 336 4.71 -39.17 19.56
CA GLY A 336 6.13 -39.38 19.85
C GLY A 336 6.46 -39.67 21.33
N ILE A 337 7.57 -40.38 21.53
CA ILE A 337 8.09 -40.75 22.86
C ILE A 337 9.25 -39.81 23.23
N ARG A 338 9.18 -39.18 24.41
CA ARG A 338 10.26 -38.31 24.94
C ARG A 338 10.94 -38.97 26.14
N SER A 339 12.02 -39.71 25.87
CA SER A 339 12.81 -40.47 26.86
C SER A 339 13.21 -39.69 28.12
N GLY A 340 13.57 -38.40 27.97
CA GLY A 340 14.01 -37.55 29.08
C GLY A 340 12.91 -37.12 30.08
N ILE A 341 11.62 -37.36 29.81
CA ILE A 341 10.53 -36.86 30.67
C ILE A 341 10.01 -37.93 31.62
N LYS A 342 10.36 -37.79 32.91
CA LYS A 342 9.79 -38.60 34.01
C LYS A 342 8.53 -37.92 34.56
N ARG A 343 7.36 -38.58 34.47
CA ARG A 343 6.04 -38.04 34.90
C ARG A 343 5.49 -38.67 36.19
N GLY A 344 6.24 -39.56 36.84
CA GLY A 344 5.82 -40.19 38.11
C GLY A 344 5.80 -39.19 39.27
N ILE A 345 4.84 -39.35 40.17
CA ILE A 345 4.77 -38.58 41.43
C ILE A 345 5.90 -39.10 42.34
N LYS A 346 6.77 -38.19 42.79
CA LYS A 346 7.79 -38.53 43.80
C LYS A 346 7.14 -38.52 45.18
N MET A 347 7.14 -39.67 45.86
CA MET A 347 6.89 -39.71 47.30
C MET A 347 8.02 -38.99 48.02
N LYS A 348 7.69 -38.27 49.10
CA LYS A 348 8.67 -37.84 50.11
C LYS A 348 8.69 -38.86 51.23
N ALA A 349 9.88 -39.17 51.73
CA ALA A 349 10.07 -39.78 53.05
C ALA A 349 9.99 -38.69 54.13
#